data_AF-A0A942KW71-F1
#
_entry.id   AF-A0A942KW71-F1
#
_cell.length_a   1.000
_cell.length_b   1.000
_cell.length_c   1.000
_cell.angle_alpha   90.00
_cell.angle_beta   90.00
_cell.angle_gamma   90.00
#
_symmetry.space_group_name_H-M   'P 1'
#
loop_
_entity.id
_entity.type
_entity.pdbx_description
1 polymer ?
#
loop_
_entity_poly.entity_id
_entity_poly.type
_entity_poly.pdbx_seq_one_letter_code
_entity_poly.pdbx_strand_id
1 'polypeptide(L)' 'MVLMMLVSKDLYYEGEIVEVPNSTGRAWVGLGLAKEACPECHAPLIHEGGCIACYCCGFAKCG' A
#
# COMPACT_ATOMS: atom_id res chain seq x y z
N MET A 1 -2.88 5.78 4.91
CA MET A 1 -2.95 4.72 3.88
C MET A 1 -2.35 3.45 4.43
N VAL A 2 -2.83 2.31 3.94
CA VAL A 2 -2.30 1.00 4.31
C VAL A 2 -1.22 0.60 3.31
N LEU A 3 -0.09 0.12 3.82
CA LEU A 3 1.05 -0.30 3.03
C LEU A 3 1.49 -1.71 3.42
N MET A 4 2.05 -2.41 2.45
CA MET A 4 2.87 -3.60 2.69
C MET A 4 4.34 -3.22 2.54
N MET A 5 5.13 -3.44 3.59
CA MET A 5 6.57 -3.18 3.57
C MET A 5 7.27 -4.14 2.62
N LEU A 6 8.13 -3.61 1.74
CA LEU A 6 8.95 -4.41 0.83
C LEU A 6 10.35 -4.67 1.40
N VAL A 7 10.77 -3.82 2.33
CA VAL A 7 12.02 -3.94 3.08
C VAL A 7 11.79 -3.50 4.51
N SER A 8 12.57 -4.05 5.45
CA SER A 8 12.54 -3.61 6.84
C SER A 8 13.03 -2.16 6.97
N LYS A 9 12.32 -1.35 7.77
CA LYS A 9 12.64 0.05 8.02
C LYS A 9 12.24 0.45 9.45
N ASP A 10 13.21 0.95 10.20
CA ASP A 10 13.04 1.42 11.57
C ASP A 10 12.43 0.33 12.47
N LEU A 11 11.15 0.45 12.84
CA LEU A 11 10.41 -0.53 13.66
C LEU A 11 9.54 -1.50 12.83
N TYR A 12 9.51 -1.33 11.51
CA TYR A 12 8.66 -2.10 10.60
C TYR A 12 9.48 -3.14 9.84
N TYR A 13 8.92 -4.34 9.68
CA TYR A 13 9.60 -5.47 9.06
C TYR A 13 9.12 -5.73 7.63
N GLU A 14 9.97 -6.34 6.80
CA GLU A 14 9.58 -6.81 5.46
C GLU A 14 8.32 -7.69 5.51
N GLY A 15 7.36 -7.41 4.63
CA GLY A 15 6.07 -8.10 4.54
C GLY A 15 5.01 -7.62 5.53
N GLU A 16 5.36 -6.76 6.49
CA GLU A 16 4.42 -6.22 7.46
C GLU A 16 3.40 -5.27 6.82
N ILE A 17 2.16 -5.33 7.29
CA ILE A 17 1.09 -4.40 6.90
C ILE A 17 1.01 -3.29 7.93
N VAL A 18 1.19 -2.05 7.47
CA VAL A 18 1.29 -0.88 8.36
C VAL A 18 0.36 0.24 7.89
N GLU A 19 -0.23 0.93 8.86
CA GLU A 19 -0.99 2.16 8.63
C GLU A 19 -0.12 3.38 8.89
N VAL A 20 0.06 4.20 7.85
CA VAL A 20 0.86 5.42 7.95
C VAL A 20 0.11 6.63 7.36
N PRO A 21 0.48 7.87 7.75
CA PRO A 21 -0.02 9.07 7.10
C PRO A 21 0.24 9.06 5.59
N ASN A 22 -0.67 9.64 4.80
CA ASN A 22 -0.57 9.62 3.33
C ASN A 22 0.72 10.27 2.79
N SER A 23 1.23 11.31 3.45
CA SER A 23 2.50 11.96 3.06
C SER A 23 3.67 10.97 3.18
N THR A 24 3.79 10.30 4.32
CA THR A 24 4.82 9.28 4.59
C THR A 24 4.68 8.11 3.64
N GLY A 25 3.46 7.61 3.44
CA GLY A 25 3.26 6.42 2.63
C GLY A 25 3.57 6.63 1.15
N ARG A 26 3.18 7.78 0.57
CA ARG A 26 3.58 8.14 -0.79
C ARG A 26 5.10 8.25 -0.95
N ALA A 27 5.78 8.81 0.06
CA ALA A 27 7.25 8.90 0.03
C ALA A 27 7.89 7.51 0.05
N TRP A 28 7.40 6.58 0.88
CA TRP A 28 7.94 5.22 0.95
C TRP A 28 7.66 4.40 -0.29
N VAL A 29 6.46 4.53 -0.87
CA VAL A 29 6.13 3.92 -2.17
C VAL A 29 7.03 4.47 -3.27
N GLY A 30 7.22 5.79 -3.34
CA GLY A 30 8.09 6.43 -4.32
C GLY A 30 9.57 6.04 -4.18
N LEU A 31 10.02 5.70 -2.97
CA LEU A 31 11.37 5.19 -2.70
C LEU A 31 11.51 3.66 -2.87
N GLY A 32 10.42 2.95 -3.19
CA GLY A 32 10.41 1.50 -3.34
C GLY A 32 10.55 0.73 -2.01
N LEU A 33 10.28 1.38 -0.87
CA LEU A 33 10.40 0.77 0.46
C LEU A 33 9.13 -0.02 0.85
N ALA A 34 8.00 0.35 0.28
CA ALA A 34 6.70 -0.25 0.53
C ALA A 34 5.84 -0.18 -0.73
N LYS A 35 4.74 -0.92 -0.77
CA LYS A 35 3.70 -0.81 -1.79
C LYS A 35 2.33 -0.60 -1.15
N GLU A 36 1.40 -0.02 -1.90
CA GLU A 36 0.03 0.16 -1.41
C GLU A 36 -0.67 -1.18 -1.21
N ALA A 37 -1.36 -1.30 -0.08
CA ALA A 37 -2.17 -2.45 0.27
C ALA A 37 -3.62 -2.04 0.45
N CYS A 38 -4.53 -2.98 0.18
CA CYS A 38 -5.96 -2.73 0.27
C CYS A 38 -6.34 -2.38 1.72
N PRO A 39 -7.07 -1.28 1.96
CA PRO A 39 -7.46 -0.91 3.32
C PRO A 39 -8.47 -1.87 3.96
N GLU A 40 -9.16 -2.68 3.16
CA GLU A 40 -10.20 -3.60 3.64
C GLU A 40 -9.66 -5.01 3.93
N CYS A 41 -8.82 -5.53 3.03
CA CYS A 41 -8.35 -6.92 3.10
C CYS A 41 -6.82 -7.08 3.09
N HIS A 42 -6.08 -5.96 3.06
CA HIS A 42 -4.61 -5.91 3.03
C HIS A 42 -3.94 -6.60 1.82
N ALA A 43 -4.73 -7.11 0.88
CA ALA A 43 -4.20 -7.66 -0.36
C ALA A 43 -3.50 -6.56 -1.19
N PRO A 44 -2.54 -6.93 -2.06
CA PRO A 44 -1.91 -5.99 -2.97
C PRO A 44 -2.93 -5.28 -3.85
N LEU A 45 -2.78 -3.97 -4.00
CA LEU A 45 -3.58 -3.17 -4.92
C LEU A 45 -2.93 -3.13 -6.31
N ILE A 46 -3.75 -3.06 -7.34
CA ILE A 46 -3.32 -2.90 -8.74
C ILE A 46 -3.75 -1.52 -9.22
N HIS A 47 -2.86 -0.84 -9.93
CA HIS A 47 -3.15 0.45 -10.55
C HIS A 47 -3.52 0.23 -12.02
N GLU A 48 -4.77 0.51 -12.38
CA GLU A 48 -5.29 0.41 -13.76
C GLU A 48 -5.96 1.73 -14.16
N GLY A 49 -5.50 2.36 -15.24
CA GLY A 49 -6.20 3.51 -15.84
C GLY A 49 -6.41 4.73 -14.91
N GLY A 50 -5.54 4.94 -13.91
CA GLY A 50 -5.70 6.01 -12.91
C GLY A 50 -6.56 5.61 -11.70
N CYS A 51 -7.08 4.39 -11.68
CA CYS A 51 -7.76 3.83 -10.53
C CYS A 51 -6.87 2.81 -9.82
N ILE A 52 -7.15 2.61 -8.54
CA ILE A 52 -6.54 1.61 -7.68
C ILE A 52 -7.61 0.56 -7.38
N ALA A 53 -7.36 -0.71 -7.67
CA ALA A 53 -8.31 -1.80 -7.53
C ALA A 53 -7.74 -2.96 -6.72
N CYS A 54 -8.60 -3.59 -5.91
CA CYS A 54 -8.33 -4.82 -5.19
C CYS A 54 -9.20 -5.96 -5.74
N TYR A 55 -8.58 -6.92 -6.42
CA TYR A 55 -9.29 -8.11 -6.92
C TYR A 55 -9.63 -9.13 -5.85
N CYS A 56 -9.15 -8.95 -4.61
CA CYS A 56 -9.44 -9.87 -3.50
C CYS A 56 -10.79 -9.56 -2.84
N CYS A 57 -11.09 -8.29 -2.55
CA CYS A 57 -12.34 -7.89 -1.89
C CYS A 57 -13.25 -6.96 -2.72
N GLY A 58 -12.82 -6.53 -3.91
CA GLY A 58 -13.60 -5.64 -4.78
C GLY A 58 -13.47 -4.14 -4.45
N PHE A 59 -12.60 -3.77 -3.51
CA PHE A 59 -12.28 -2.36 -3.26
C PHE A 59 -11.75 -1.69 -4.53
N ALA A 60 -12.28 -0.53 -4.88
CA ALA A 60 -11.78 0.28 -5.98
C ALA A 60 -11.86 1.77 -5.63
N LYS A 61 -10.82 2.52 -6.00
CA LYS A 61 -10.76 3.97 -5.80
C LYS A 61 -10.09 4.62 -7.01
N CYS A 62 -10.80 5.51 -7.68
CA CYS A 62 -10.25 6.35 -8.74
C CYS A 62 -9.82 7.71 -8.19
N GLY A 63 -8.81 8.31 -8.80
CA GLY A 63 -8.24 9.59 -8.39
C GLY A 63 -7.87 10.45 -9.58
#